data_AF-A0A537NAP6-F1
#
_entry.id   AF-A0A537NAP6-F1
#
_cell.length_a   1.000
_cell.length_b   1.000
_cell.length_c   1.000
_cell.angle_alpha   90.00
_cell.angle_beta   90.00
_cell.angle_gamma   90.00
#
_symmetry.space_group_name_H-M   'P 1'
#
loop_
_entity.id
_entity.type
_entity.pdbx_description
1 polymer ?
#
loop_
_entity_poly.entity_id
_entity_poly.type
_entity_poly.pdbx_seq_one_letter_code
_entity_poly.pdbx_strand_id
1 'polypeptide(L)'
;PRYNGAPSQELLVIRENHETRQHSLDLLRWGLIPHGCGDEAGGRKPINAKAETVARLPTFRDAYGRRRCIVPVDGFFEWHSKEGGRSRRPYAVAMRDGSPFGIGGLWENWK
;
A
#
# COMPACT_ATOMS: atom_id res chain seq x y z
N PRO A 1 -18.20 0.71 3.66
CA PRO A 1 -17.27 1.17 4.73
C PRO A 1 -16.39 0.00 5.19
N ARG A 2 -15.08 0.19 5.34
CA ARG A 2 -14.14 -0.87 5.77
C ARG A 2 -13.25 -0.35 6.90
N TYR A 3 -13.60 -0.70 8.14
CA TYR A 3 -12.89 -0.24 9.34
C TYR A 3 -11.57 -0.99 9.62
N ASN A 4 -11.41 -2.21 9.09
CA ASN A 4 -10.24 -3.05 9.33
C ASN A 4 -9.74 -3.65 8.00
N GLY A 5 -9.14 -2.79 7.16
CA GLY A 5 -8.47 -3.23 5.94
C GLY A 5 -7.21 -4.03 6.26
N ALA A 6 -7.02 -5.15 5.57
CA ALA A 6 -5.90 -6.05 5.82
C ALA A 6 -5.16 -6.40 4.51
N PRO A 7 -3.87 -6.81 4.59
CA PRO A 7 -3.15 -7.37 3.46
C PRO A 7 -3.95 -8.45 2.72
N SER A 8 -3.69 -8.57 1.42
CA SER A 8 -4.38 -9.43 0.46
C SER A 8 -5.83 -9.05 0.09
N GLN A 9 -6.47 -8.14 0.83
CA GLN A 9 -7.79 -7.62 0.47
C GLN A 9 -7.68 -6.59 -0.66
N GLU A 10 -8.78 -6.39 -1.38
CA GLU A 10 -8.94 -5.29 -2.31
C GLU A 10 -9.37 -4.02 -1.57
N LEU A 11 -8.62 -2.94 -1.79
CA LEU A 11 -8.83 -1.62 -1.21
C LEU A 11 -8.89 -0.58 -2.32
N LEU A 12 -9.66 0.49 -2.08
CA LEU A 12 -9.77 1.60 -3.02
C LEU A 12 -8.46 2.36 -3.07
N VAL A 13 -8.01 2.67 -4.28
CA VAL A 13 -6.86 3.55 -4.53
C VAL A 13 -7.21 4.55 -5.61
N ILE A 14 -6.67 5.75 -5.48
CA ILE A 14 -6.72 6.77 -6.53
C ILE A 14 -5.45 6.62 -7.35
N ARG A 15 -5.58 6.33 -8.64
CA ARG A 15 -4.43 6.22 -9.56
C ARG A 15 -4.66 7.03 -10.81
N GLU A 16 -3.56 7.31 -11.50
CA GLU A 16 -3.56 8.01 -12.76
C GLU A 16 -3.29 7.03 -13.89
N ASN A 17 -4.13 7.07 -14.93
CA ASN A 17 -3.86 6.35 -16.16
C ASN A 17 -2.69 7.03 -16.90
N HIS A 18 -1.66 6.25 -17.27
CA HIS A 18 -0.46 6.78 -17.91
C HIS A 18 -0.68 7.36 -19.31
N GLU A 19 -1.66 6.84 -20.04
CA GLU A 19 -1.96 7.25 -21.41
C GLU A 19 -2.95 8.43 -21.43
N THR A 20 -4.07 8.29 -20.70
CA THR A 20 -5.15 9.28 -20.74
C THR A 20 -4.99 10.40 -19.73
N ARG A 21 -4.05 10.26 -18.77
CA ARG A 21 -3.86 11.19 -17.64
C ARG A 21 -5.07 11.32 -16.71
N GLN A 22 -6.12 10.52 -16.90
CA GLN A 22 -7.31 10.56 -16.08
C GLN A 22 -7.04 9.92 -14.72
N HIS A 23 -7.66 10.49 -13.68
CA HIS A 23 -7.66 9.91 -12.34
C HIS A 23 -8.88 9.00 -12.19
N SER A 24 -8.66 7.82 -11.64
CA SER A 24 -9.71 6.84 -11.34
C SER A 24 -9.60 6.36 -9.90
N LEU A 25 -10.74 5.95 -9.34
CA LEU A 25 -10.84 5.26 -8.07
C LEU A 25 -11.07 3.78 -8.37
N ASP A 26 -10.07 2.95 -8.10
CA ASP A 26 -10.09 1.53 -8.46
C ASP A 26 -9.84 0.65 -7.24
N LEU A 27 -10.38 -0.57 -7.27
CA LEU A 27 -10.06 -1.60 -6.28
C LEU A 27 -8.77 -2.32 -6.70
N LEU A 28 -7.75 -2.28 -5.85
CA LEU A 28 -6.51 -3.03 -6.02
C LEU A 28 -6.20 -3.87 -4.79
N ARG A 29 -5.52 -5.00 -5.00
CA ARG A 29 -5.05 -5.89 -3.92
C ARG A 29 -3.92 -5.24 -3.12
N TRP A 30 -4.04 -5.22 -1.79
CA TRP A 30 -2.95 -4.80 -0.91
C TRP A 30 -1.89 -5.90 -0.79
N GLY A 31 -0.84 -5.78 -1.60
CA GLY A 31 0.32 -6.68 -1.63
C GLY A 31 0.89 -6.69 -3.03
N LEU A 32 2.04 -6.04 -3.22
CA LEU A 32 2.61 -5.81 -4.54
C LEU A 32 3.12 -7.12 -5.15
N ILE A 33 2.76 -7.37 -6.40
CA ILE A 33 3.35 -8.44 -7.21
C ILE A 33 4.08 -7.76 -8.36
N PRO A 34 5.43 -7.82 -8.40
CA PRO A 34 6.19 -7.21 -9.48
C PRO A 34 5.80 -7.77 -10.86
N HIS A 35 5.81 -6.90 -11.87
CA HIS A 35 5.65 -7.31 -13.26
C HIS A 35 6.69 -8.38 -13.65
N GLY A 36 6.28 -9.41 -14.41
CA GLY A 36 7.16 -10.51 -14.83
C GLY A 36 7.45 -11.55 -13.75
N CYS A 37 6.83 -11.46 -12.57
CA CYS A 37 6.87 -12.54 -11.58
C CYS A 37 6.06 -13.73 -12.10
N GLY A 38 6.73 -14.88 -12.33
CA GLY A 38 6.14 -16.05 -12.97
C GLY A 38 5.15 -16.85 -12.12
N ASP A 39 5.04 -16.58 -10.83
CA ASP A 39 4.12 -17.28 -9.92
C ASP A 39 3.38 -16.31 -8.99
N GLU A 40 2.04 -16.29 -9.09
CA GLU A 40 1.20 -15.52 -8.17
C GLU A 40 1.12 -16.15 -6.78
N ALA A 41 1.22 -17.47 -6.68
CA ALA A 41 1.09 -18.19 -5.42
C ALA A 41 2.43 -18.21 -4.67
N GLY A 42 3.53 -18.36 -5.39
CA GLY A 42 4.90 -18.40 -4.87
C GLY A 42 5.63 -17.06 -4.97
N GLY A 43 5.82 -16.38 -3.84
CA GLY A 43 6.71 -15.22 -3.78
C GLY A 43 6.37 -14.23 -2.68
N ARG A 44 7.33 -13.38 -2.31
CA ARG A 44 7.14 -12.32 -1.33
C ARG A 44 6.20 -11.26 -1.91
N LYS A 45 5.09 -10.98 -1.22
CA LYS A 45 4.12 -9.93 -1.57
C LYS A 45 4.27 -8.76 -0.59
N PRO A 46 5.24 -7.87 -0.82
CA PRO A 46 5.44 -6.76 0.11
C PRO A 46 4.19 -5.89 0.18
N ILE A 47 3.77 -5.63 1.40
CA ILE A 47 2.64 -4.76 1.72
C ILE A 47 3.07 -3.32 1.98
N ASN A 48 4.38 -3.10 2.20
CA ASN A 48 4.99 -1.80 2.45
C ASN A 48 6.30 -1.68 1.65
N ALA A 49 6.64 -0.46 1.25
CA ALA A 49 7.92 -0.11 0.64
C ALA A 49 8.58 1.03 1.42
N LYS A 50 9.88 0.89 1.71
CA LYS A 50 10.66 1.89 2.44
C LYS A 50 11.02 3.05 1.52
N ALA A 51 10.64 4.29 1.86
CA ALA A 51 10.89 5.47 1.04
C ALA A 51 12.38 5.68 0.73
N GLU A 52 13.29 5.26 1.62
CA GLU A 52 14.74 5.38 1.48
C GLU A 52 15.31 4.46 0.39
N THR A 53 14.58 3.42 -0.01
CA THR A 53 15.10 2.38 -0.93
C THR A 53 14.18 2.06 -2.10
N VAL A 54 12.95 2.57 -2.08
CA VAL A 54 11.90 2.30 -3.07
C VAL A 54 12.34 2.61 -4.50
N ALA A 55 13.14 3.66 -4.71
CA ALA A 55 13.58 4.09 -6.04
C ALA A 55 14.67 3.19 -6.66
N ARG A 56 15.36 2.36 -5.87
CA ARG A 56 16.51 1.55 -6.33
C ARG A 56 16.28 0.05 -6.28
N LEU A 57 15.41 -0.43 -5.38
CA LEU A 57 15.16 -1.86 -5.23
C LEU A 57 14.44 -2.42 -6.46
N PRO A 58 14.91 -3.54 -7.06
CA PRO A 58 14.30 -4.13 -8.25
C PRO A 58 12.80 -4.40 -8.12
N THR A 59 12.35 -4.78 -6.92
CA THR A 59 10.95 -5.05 -6.61
C THR A 59 10.03 -3.84 -6.78
N PHE A 60 10.56 -2.61 -6.65
CA PHE A 60 9.75 -1.39 -6.54
C PHE A 60 10.10 -0.31 -7.57
N ARG A 61 11.35 -0.25 -8.06
CA ARG A 61 11.87 0.89 -8.83
C ARG A 61 11.02 1.24 -10.06
N ASP A 62 10.50 0.24 -10.76
CA ASP A 62 9.74 0.45 -12.00
C ASP A 62 8.32 0.97 -11.67
N ALA A 63 7.67 0.40 -10.66
CA ALA A 63 6.41 0.91 -10.12
C ALA A 63 6.57 2.33 -9.56
N TYR A 64 7.65 2.61 -8.86
CA TYR A 64 7.93 3.93 -8.28
C TYR A 64 8.07 5.03 -9.34
N GLY A 65 8.72 4.71 -10.47
CA GLY A 65 8.91 5.64 -11.57
C GLY A 65 7.63 5.93 -12.35
N ARG A 66 6.69 4.98 -12.40
CA ARG A 66 5.52 5.05 -13.27
C ARG A 66 4.24 4.90 -12.46
N ARG A 67 4.01 3.73 -11.88
CA ARG A 67 2.73 3.33 -11.28
C ARG A 67 2.60 3.72 -9.79
N ARG A 68 2.53 5.04 -9.56
CA ARG A 68 2.18 5.59 -8.23
C ARG A 68 0.67 5.70 -8.06
N CYS A 69 0.20 5.57 -6.83
CA CYS A 69 -1.20 5.80 -6.44
C CYS A 69 -1.27 6.48 -5.07
N ILE A 70 -2.46 6.96 -4.72
CA ILE A 70 -2.81 7.41 -3.38
C ILE A 70 -3.81 6.42 -2.79
N VAL A 71 -3.53 5.94 -1.58
CA VAL A 71 -4.45 5.13 -0.80
C VAL A 71 -5.19 6.06 0.17
N PRO A 72 -6.46 6.42 -0.09
CA PRO A 72 -7.24 7.23 0.83
C PRO A 72 -7.63 6.40 2.06
N VAL A 73 -7.37 6.94 3.26
CA VAL A 73 -7.72 6.30 4.54
C VAL A 73 -8.24 7.31 5.54
N ASP A 74 -9.08 6.86 6.47
CA ASP A 74 -9.43 7.63 7.68
C ASP A 74 -8.31 7.51 8.74
N GLY A 75 -7.54 6.42 8.68
CA GLY A 75 -6.48 6.11 9.62
C GLY A 75 -5.85 4.73 9.35
N PHE A 76 -4.82 4.40 10.14
CA PHE A 76 -4.20 3.07 10.14
C PHE A 76 -3.90 2.60 11.57
N PHE A 77 -3.61 1.31 11.72
CA PHE A 77 -3.29 0.72 13.02
C PHE A 77 -1.81 0.40 13.13
N GLU A 78 -1.23 0.68 14.29
CA GLU A 78 0.13 0.27 14.65
C GLU A 78 0.17 -0.46 15.98
N TRP A 79 1.04 -1.44 16.09
CA TRP A 79 1.16 -2.28 17.29
C TRP A 79 2.47 -1.99 18.00
N HIS A 80 2.38 -1.24 19.10
CA HIS A 80 3.53 -0.89 19.92
C HIS A 80 3.85 -2.02 20.91
N SER A 81 5.08 -2.50 20.89
CA SER A 81 5.61 -3.41 21.91
C SER A 81 6.08 -2.61 23.11
N LYS A 82 5.68 -2.99 24.33
CA LYS A 82 6.35 -2.48 25.53
C LYS A 82 7.73 -3.13 25.64
N GLU A 83 8.75 -2.39 26.08
CA GLU A 83 10.08 -2.94 26.33
C GLU A 83 10.00 -4.20 27.21
N GLY A 84 10.60 -5.31 26.75
CA GLY A 84 10.60 -6.60 27.44
C GLY A 84 9.28 -7.38 27.46
N GLY A 85 8.18 -6.85 26.87
CA GLY A 85 6.86 -7.48 26.92
C GLY A 85 6.49 -8.30 25.67
N ARG A 86 5.88 -9.48 25.86
CA ARG A 86 5.27 -10.28 24.77
C ARG A 86 3.96 -9.66 24.23
N SER A 87 3.33 -8.75 24.98
CA SER A 87 2.06 -8.13 24.61
C SER A 87 2.27 -6.88 23.77
N ARG A 88 1.59 -6.80 22.62
CA ARG A 88 1.56 -5.62 21.75
C ARG A 88 0.23 -4.89 21.92
N ARG A 89 0.28 -3.58 22.18
CA ARG A 89 -0.92 -2.74 22.27
C ARG A 89 -1.22 -2.11 20.90
N PRO A 90 -2.44 -2.25 20.36
CA PRO A 90 -2.81 -1.57 19.12
C PRO A 90 -3.11 -0.09 19.39
N TYR A 91 -2.71 0.76 18.45
CA TYR A 91 -3.04 2.18 18.39
C TYR A 91 -3.66 2.48 17.02
N ALA A 92 -4.71 3.30 17.01
CA ALA A 92 -5.23 3.89 15.78
C ALA A 92 -4.57 5.26 15.58
N VAL A 93 -4.06 5.51 14.38
CA VAL A 93 -3.44 6.78 13.98
C VAL A 93 -4.31 7.42 12.91
N ALA A 94 -4.71 8.66 13.12
CA ALA A 94 -5.60 9.42 12.24
C ALA A 94 -5.30 10.93 12.34
N MET A 95 -5.87 11.73 11.44
CA MET A 95 -5.80 13.19 11.52
C MET A 95 -6.53 13.70 12.76
N ARG A 96 -6.00 14.77 13.38
CA ARG A 96 -6.55 15.34 14.62
C ARG A 96 -8.00 15.82 14.47
N ASP A 97 -8.35 16.30 13.28
CA ASP A 97 -9.69 16.80 12.94
C ASP A 97 -10.63 15.71 12.41
N GLY A 98 -10.16 14.46 12.30
CA GLY A 98 -10.92 13.33 11.76
C GLY A 98 -11.06 13.33 10.24
N SER A 99 -10.36 14.21 9.52
CA SER A 99 -10.36 14.21 8.05
C SER A 99 -9.60 12.99 7.48
N PRO A 100 -10.00 12.47 6.30
CA PRO A 100 -9.23 11.44 5.61
C PRO A 100 -7.92 12.02 5.08
N PHE A 101 -6.93 11.14 4.87
CA PHE A 101 -5.65 11.50 4.28
C PHE A 101 -5.18 10.45 3.27
N GLY A 102 -4.22 10.84 2.43
CA GLY A 102 -3.63 9.97 1.42
C GLY A 102 -2.31 9.37 1.89
N ILE A 103 -2.17 8.05 1.75
CA ILE A 103 -0.88 7.36 1.87
C ILE A 103 -0.32 7.13 0.47
N GLY A 104 0.96 7.43 0.26
CA GLY A 104 1.64 7.14 -0.99
C GLY A 104 1.75 5.63 -1.24
N GLY A 105 1.22 5.17 -2.36
CA GLY A 105 1.21 3.77 -2.76
C GLY A 105 1.89 3.53 -4.10
N LEU A 106 2.23 2.27 -4.34
CA LEU A 106 2.70 1.76 -5.63
C LEU A 106 1.74 0.67 -6.10
N TRP A 107 1.56 0.56 -7.41
CA TRP A 107 0.77 -0.49 -8.01
C TRP A 107 1.50 -1.14 -9.19
N GLU A 108 1.05 -2.34 -9.55
CA GLU A 108 1.56 -3.08 -10.71
C GLU A 108 0.38 -3.70 -11.46
N ASN A 109 0.52 -3.81 -12.78
CA ASN A 109 -0.26 -4.75 -13.56
C ASN A 109 0.55 -6.05 -13.58
N TRP A 110 0.01 -7.09 -12.97
CA TRP A 110 0.61 -8.41 -13.00
C TRP A 110 -0.07 -9.23 -14.10
N LYS A 111 0.75 -9.91 -14.91
CA LYS A 111 0.58 -10.35 -16.32
C LYS A 111 1.09 -9.35 -17.34
#